data_AF-A0A7V8X231-F1
#
_entry.id   AF-A0A7V8X231-F1
#
_cell.length_a   1.000
_cell.length_b   1.000
_cell.length_c   1.000
_cell.angle_alpha   90.00
_cell.angle_beta   90.00
_cell.angle_gamma   90.00
#
_symmetry.space_group_name_H-M   'P 1'
#
loop_
_entity.id
_entity.type
_entity.pdbx_description
1 polymer ?
#
loop_
_entity_poly.entity_id
_entity_poly.type
_entity_poly.pdbx_seq_one_letter_code
_entity_poly.pdbx_strand_id
1 'polypeptide(L)'
;MPPGAVAPAASWPLVGRGRELDLLTLSLGTRRGRGGGAVLVGPPGVGKTRLAAEARALATRNGWVCLQAVPSVGAATIPLGALASVVGAAAEGGG
;
A
#
# COMPACT_ATOMS: atom_id res chain seq x y z
N MET A 1 -20.87 9.77 -25.41
CA MET A 1 -20.79 10.42 -24.08
C MET A 1 -19.61 9.81 -23.35
N PRO A 2 -18.51 10.55 -23.09
CA PRO A 2 -17.43 10.02 -22.27
C PRO A 2 -17.91 9.85 -20.81
N PRO A 3 -17.47 8.82 -20.08
CA PRO A 3 -17.83 8.63 -18.68
C PRO A 3 -17.37 9.84 -17.85
N GLY A 4 -18.28 10.33 -17.00
CA GLY A 4 -18.04 11.48 -16.13
C GLY A 4 -16.85 11.24 -15.21
N ALA A 5 -15.91 12.19 -15.21
CA ALA A 5 -14.79 12.17 -14.29
C ALA A 5 -15.30 12.13 -12.85
N VAL A 6 -15.00 11.03 -12.15
CA VAL A 6 -15.15 10.96 -10.69
C VAL A 6 -14.21 11.98 -10.08
N ALA A 7 -14.76 12.99 -9.40
CA ALA A 7 -13.98 13.93 -8.62
C ALA A 7 -13.14 13.13 -7.59
N PRO A 8 -11.87 13.50 -7.36
CA PRO A 8 -11.06 12.81 -6.37
C PRO A 8 -11.78 12.89 -5.02
N ALA A 9 -12.13 11.72 -4.46
CA ALA A 9 -12.79 11.64 -3.17
C ALA A 9 -11.94 12.39 -2.15
N ALA A 10 -12.50 13.44 -1.55
CA ALA A 10 -11.80 14.25 -0.56
C ALA A 10 -11.18 13.33 0.51
N SER A 11 -9.85 13.25 0.53
CA SER A 11 -9.12 12.40 1.46
C SER A 11 -9.16 13.09 2.82
N TRP A 12 -10.11 12.70 3.67
CA TRP A 12 -10.14 13.11 5.08
C TRP A 12 -8.76 12.96 5.73
N PRO A 13 -8.28 13.96 6.51
CA PRO A 13 -6.98 13.87 7.15
C PRO A 13 -6.92 12.66 8.09
N LEU A 14 -5.81 11.92 8.07
CA LEU A 14 -5.58 10.84 9.02
C LEU A 14 -5.28 11.43 10.40
N VAL A 15 -6.29 11.54 11.26
CA VAL A 15 -6.14 12.11 12.61
C VAL A 15 -5.73 11.02 13.62
N GLY A 16 -4.78 11.33 14.50
CA GLY A 16 -4.45 10.50 15.66
C GLY A 16 -3.59 9.26 15.39
N ARG A 17 -3.14 9.02 14.15
CA ARG A 17 -2.34 7.84 13.75
C ARG A 17 -0.92 8.17 13.27
N GLY A 18 -0.40 9.33 13.66
CA GLY A 18 0.96 9.77 13.28
C GLY A 18 2.03 8.82 13.80
N ARG A 19 1.92 8.37 15.06
CA ARG A 19 2.87 7.42 15.66
C ARG A 19 2.93 6.10 14.90
N GLU A 20 1.80 5.55 14.50
CA GLU A 20 1.75 4.30 13.75
C GLU A 20 2.35 4.45 12.34
N LEU A 21 2.13 5.59 11.68
CA LEU A 21 2.79 5.91 10.41
C LEU A 21 4.31 6.04 10.56
N ASP A 22 4.78 6.68 11.63
CA ASP A 22 6.21 6.83 11.90
C ASP A 22 6.86 5.46 12.12
N LEU A 23 6.22 4.60 12.91
CA LEU A 23 6.68 3.22 13.15
C LEU A 23 6.72 2.40 11.86
N LEU A 24 5.70 2.51 11.00
CA LEU A 24 5.70 1.85 9.69
C LEU A 24 6.86 2.35 8.83
N THR A 25 7.07 3.65 8.76
CA THR A 25 8.15 4.26 7.97
C THR A 25 9.52 3.79 8.45
N LEU A 26 9.74 3.77 9.76
CA LEU A 26 10.99 3.27 10.36
C LEU A 26 11.20 1.76 10.12
N SER A 27 10.12 0.98 10.13
CA SER A 27 10.18 -0.48 9.95
C SER A 27 10.42 -0.87 8.50
N LEU A 28 9.88 -0.09 7.55
CA LEU A 28 10.05 -0.34 6.12
C LEU A 28 11.42 0.12 5.61
N GLY A 29 12.03 1.10 6.28
CA GLY A 29 13.36 1.63 5.94
C GLY A 29 14.43 0.54 5.81
N THR A 30 15.27 0.63 4.78
CA THR A 30 16.39 -0.27 4.60
C THR A 30 17.47 0.03 5.64
N ARG A 31 17.80 -0.94 6.50
CA ARG A 31 18.96 -0.85 7.40
C ARG A 31 20.00 -1.89 7.01
N ARG A 32 21.24 -1.45 6.77
CA ARG A 32 22.37 -2.32 6.40
C ARG A 32 22.04 -3.22 5.19
N GLY A 33 21.35 -2.69 4.19
CA GLY A 33 20.95 -3.43 2.98
C GLY A 33 19.81 -4.44 3.16
N ARG A 34 19.19 -4.52 4.35
CA ARG A 34 18.00 -5.36 4.59
C ARG A 34 16.75 -4.50 4.63
N GLY A 35 15.74 -4.87 3.84
CA GLY A 35 14.39 -4.33 3.97
C GLY A 35 13.69 -4.85 5.22
N GLY A 36 12.67 -4.16 5.67
CA GLY A 36 11.79 -4.62 6.74
C GLY A 36 10.34 -4.77 6.28
N GLY A 37 9.50 -5.26 7.18
CA GLY A 37 8.08 -5.49 6.92
C GLY A 37 7.28 -5.26 8.19
N ALA A 38 5.99 -4.97 8.01
CA ALA A 38 5.07 -4.73 9.11
C ALA A 38 3.71 -5.39 8.82
N VAL A 39 3.05 -5.85 9.87
CA VAL A 39 1.70 -6.43 9.80
C VAL A 39 0.75 -5.55 10.62
N LEU A 40 -0.33 -5.10 10.00
CA LEU A 40 -1.35 -4.28 10.66
C LEU A 40 -2.43 -5.19 11.26
N VAL A 41 -2.52 -5.20 12.59
CA VAL A 41 -3.52 -6.01 13.34
C VAL A 41 -4.42 -5.07 14.15
N GLY A 42 -5.71 -5.40 14.24
CA GLY A 42 -6.67 -4.64 15.03
C GLY A 42 -8.12 -4.94 14.65
N PRO A 43 -9.09 -4.40 15.41
CA PRO A 43 -10.51 -4.66 15.19
C PRO A 43 -11.00 -4.30 13.78
N PRO A 44 -12.11 -4.90 13.30
CA PRO A 44 -12.78 -4.45 12.09
C PRO A 44 -13.10 -2.94 12.16
N GLY A 45 -12.99 -2.22 11.04
CA GLY A 45 -13.34 -0.79 10.96
C GLY A 45 -12.34 0.21 11.55
N VAL A 46 -11.29 -0.23 12.27
CA VAL A 46 -10.32 0.69 12.92
C VAL A 46 -9.43 1.51 11.95
N GLY A 47 -9.55 1.27 10.64
CA GLY A 47 -8.83 2.03 9.61
C GLY A 47 -7.49 1.44 9.16
N LYS A 48 -7.22 0.14 9.38
CA LYS A 48 -5.97 -0.54 8.92
C LYS A 48 -5.65 -0.31 7.45
N THR A 49 -6.65 -0.44 6.57
CA THR A 49 -6.50 -0.21 5.13
C THR A 49 -6.17 1.25 4.82
N ARG A 50 -6.75 2.20 5.57
CA ARG A 50 -6.44 3.62 5.42
C ARG A 50 -5.02 3.94 5.88
N LEU A 51 -4.58 3.35 6.99
CA LEU A 51 -3.20 3.48 7.49
C LEU A 51 -2.18 2.93 6.47
N ALA A 52 -2.45 1.77 5.87
CA ALA A 52 -1.61 1.21 4.81
C ALA A 52 -1.56 2.11 3.56
N ALA A 53 -2.70 2.68 3.16
CA ALA A 53 -2.78 3.61 2.03
C ALA A 53 -1.98 4.90 2.29
N GLU A 54 -2.03 5.44 3.51
CA GLU A 54 -1.26 6.62 3.90
C GLU A 54 0.24 6.35 3.97
N ALA A 55 0.65 5.19 4.51
CA ALA A 55 2.05 4.76 4.48
C ALA A 55 2.57 4.63 3.03
N ARG A 56 1.75 4.06 2.13
CA ARG A 56 2.06 3.98 0.69
C ARG A 56 2.20 5.37 0.06
N ALA A 57 1.28 6.28 0.36
CA ALA A 57 1.32 7.65 -0.16
C ALA A 57 2.58 8.39 0.33
N LEU A 58 2.94 8.22 1.61
CA LEU A 58 4.16 8.80 2.18
C LEU A 58 5.43 8.21 1.55
N ALA A 59 5.51 6.89 1.39
CA ALA A 59 6.64 6.24 0.72
C ALA A 59 6.79 6.69 -0.74
N THR A 60 5.67 6.80 -1.48
CA THR A 60 5.65 7.32 -2.85
C THR A 60 6.16 8.76 -2.91
N ARG A 61 5.72 9.64 -1.99
CA ARG A 61 6.24 11.02 -1.88
C ARG A 61 7.74 11.07 -1.56
N ASN A 62 8.25 10.06 -0.85
CA ASN A 62 9.68 9.92 -0.55
C ASN A 62 10.47 9.22 -1.69
N GLY A 63 9.87 9.03 -2.86
CA GLY A 63 10.53 8.48 -4.06
C GLY A 63 10.58 6.96 -4.13
N TRP A 64 9.83 6.25 -3.30
CA TRP A 64 9.80 4.78 -3.32
C TRP A 64 8.88 4.26 -4.40
N VAL A 65 9.32 3.24 -5.13
CA VAL A 65 8.43 2.45 -5.97
C VAL A 65 7.50 1.62 -5.07
N CYS A 66 6.20 1.91 -5.14
CA CYS A 66 5.20 1.31 -4.29
C CYS A 66 4.25 0.41 -5.08
N LEU A 67 4.27 -0.88 -4.79
CA LEU A 67 3.39 -1.87 -5.41
C LEU A 67 2.31 -2.32 -4.43
N GLN A 68 1.09 -2.56 -4.92
CA GLN A 68 -0.04 -2.99 -4.11
C GLN A 68 -0.61 -4.29 -4.67
N ALA A 69 -0.72 -5.30 -3.80
CA ALA A 69 -1.43 -6.54 -4.07
C ALA A 69 -2.76 -6.53 -3.32
N VAL A 70 -3.88 -6.69 -4.03
CA VAL A 70 -5.21 -6.76 -3.42
C VAL A 70 -5.71 -8.19 -3.54
N PRO A 71 -6.02 -8.87 -2.42
CA PRO A 71 -6.61 -10.20 -2.48
C PRO A 71 -7.99 -10.13 -3.14
N SER A 72 -8.27 -11.10 -4.00
CA SER A 72 -9.58 -11.26 -4.64
C SER A 72 -9.97 -12.74 -4.60
N VAL A 73 -11.28 -13.01 -4.71
CA VAL A 73 -11.80 -14.38 -4.69
C VAL A 73 -11.21 -15.22 -5.84
N GLY A 74 -11.08 -14.64 -7.03
CA GLY A 74 -10.48 -15.31 -8.18
C GLY A 74 -8.97 -15.57 -8.03
N ALA A 75 -8.25 -14.71 -7.33
CA ALA A 75 -6.82 -14.89 -7.08
C ALA A 75 -6.51 -15.93 -6.00
N ALA A 76 -7.49 -16.28 -5.14
CA ALA A 76 -7.28 -17.20 -4.03
C ALA A 76 -7.02 -18.65 -4.46
N THR A 77 -7.41 -19.03 -5.70
CA THR A 77 -7.19 -20.37 -6.25
C THR A 77 -5.82 -20.55 -6.89
N ILE A 78 -5.05 -19.47 -7.04
CA ILE A 78 -3.74 -19.47 -7.70
C ILE A 78 -2.66 -19.25 -6.64
N PRO A 79 -1.61 -20.09 -6.57
CA PRO A 79 -0.48 -19.84 -5.68
C PRO A 79 0.10 -18.44 -5.92
N LEU A 80 0.15 -17.63 -4.86
CA LEU A 80 0.58 -16.22 -4.92
C LEU A 80 -0.25 -15.35 -5.89
N GLY A 81 -1.49 -15.72 -6.20
CA GLY A 81 -2.32 -15.03 -7.20
C GLY A 81 -2.51 -13.54 -6.94
N ALA A 82 -2.57 -13.11 -5.68
CA ALA A 82 -2.66 -11.68 -5.34
C ALA A 82 -1.39 -10.88 -5.73
N LEU A 83 -0.23 -11.54 -5.83
CA LEU A 83 1.03 -10.94 -6.24
C LEU A 83 1.21 -10.93 -7.75
N ALA A 84 0.41 -11.65 -8.53
CA ALA A 84 0.54 -11.72 -9.98
C ALA A 84 0.45 -10.32 -10.63
N SER A 85 -0.43 -9.46 -10.12
CA SER A 85 -0.56 -8.06 -10.59
C SER A 85 0.67 -7.20 -10.31
N VAL A 86 1.42 -7.55 -9.26
CA VAL A 86 2.61 -6.81 -8.81
C VAL A 86 3.84 -7.22 -9.61
N VAL A 87 4.00 -8.52 -9.89
CA VAL A 87 5.13 -9.04 -10.68
C VAL A 87 5.10 -8.52 -12.12
N GLY A 88 3.92 -8.47 -12.74
CA GLY A 88 3.76 -7.88 -14.07
C GLY A 88 4.18 -6.41 -14.10
N ALA A 89 3.69 -5.62 -13.14
CA ALA A 89 4.03 -4.20 -13.05
C ALA A 89 5.52 -3.93 -12.76
N ALA A 90 6.19 -4.79 -11.99
CA ALA A 90 7.61 -4.66 -11.72
C ALA A 90 8.48 -5.01 -12.95
N ALA A 91 8.03 -5.92 -13.81
CA ALA A 91 8.73 -6.30 -15.02
C ALA A 91 8.67 -5.20 -16.11
N GLU A 92 7.58 -4.42 -16.16
CA GLU A 92 7.40 -3.35 -17.15
C GLU A 92 8.16 -2.05 -16.79
N GLY A 93 8.62 -1.88 -15.54
CA GLY A 93 9.33 -0.69 -15.06
C GLY A 93 10.85 -0.71 -15.26
N GLY A 94 11.40 -1.69 -15.98
CA GLY A 94 12.85 -1.88 -16.19
C GLY A 94 13.34 -1.46 -17.58
N GLY A 95 13.04 -0.23 -18.01
CA GLY A 95 13.55 0.38 -19.25
C GLY A 95 14.57 1.48 -18.96
#